data_AF-A0A925W4M0-F1
#
_entry.id   AF-A0A925W4M0-F1
#
_cell.length_a   1.000
_cell.length_b   1.000
_cell.length_c   1.000
_cell.angle_alpha   90.00
_cell.angle_beta   90.00
_cell.angle_gamma   90.00
#
_symmetry.space_group_name_H-M   'P 1'
#
loop_
_entity.id
_entity.type
_entity.pdbx_description
1 polymer ?
#
loop_
_entity_poly.entity_id
_entity_poly.type
_entity_poly.pdbx_seq_one_letter_code
_entity_poly.pdbx_strand_id
1 'polypeptide(L)'
;MAAAATPAFGQRTPVVPEGTRVTATLTPGFKTSGELVFASGQLGGRDSTIEGQTRIALESTKKVFEAAGTTMANAVKCTVYLTDVKDFGAMNTVYSTFWPTSPPARTTVVVAALVAPTAKVEITCVAAMPAK
;
A
#
# COMPACT_ATOMS: atom_id res chain seq x y z
N MET A 1 -3.96 -35.77 28.01
CA MET A 1 -3.70 -35.36 26.62
C MET A 1 -3.85 -33.85 26.54
N ALA A 2 -2.75 -33.12 26.34
CA ALA A 2 -2.80 -31.67 26.18
C ALA A 2 -3.35 -31.34 24.79
N ALA A 3 -4.42 -30.55 24.75
CA ALA A 3 -4.91 -29.98 23.50
C ALA A 3 -3.83 -29.04 22.96
N ALA A 4 -3.33 -29.32 21.76
CA ALA A 4 -2.45 -28.39 21.04
C ALA A 4 -3.23 -27.08 20.86
N ALA A 5 -2.72 -25.99 21.42
CA ALA A 5 -3.29 -24.67 21.23
C ALA A 5 -3.22 -24.35 19.73
N THR A 6 -4.39 -24.25 19.09
CA THR A 6 -4.51 -23.67 17.75
C THR A 6 -3.79 -22.32 17.79
N PRO A 7 -2.80 -22.05 16.91
CA PRO A 7 -2.22 -20.72 16.86
C PRO A 7 -3.38 -19.79 16.48
N ALA A 8 -3.79 -18.92 17.40
CA ALA A 8 -4.68 -17.84 17.06
C ALA A 8 -3.98 -17.08 15.92
N PHE A 9 -4.55 -17.07 14.72
CA PHE A 9 -4.12 -16.11 13.71
C PHE A 9 -4.19 -14.73 14.36
N GLY A 10 -3.02 -14.20 14.68
CA GLY A 10 -2.82 -13.28 15.80
C GLY A 10 -3.57 -11.98 15.65
N GLN A 11 -3.82 -11.32 16.78
CA GLN A 11 -4.57 -10.07 16.87
C GLN A 11 -4.19 -9.11 15.74
N ARG A 12 -5.15 -8.76 14.89
CA ARG A 12 -5.00 -7.76 13.83
C ARG A 12 -5.76 -6.50 14.22
N THR A 13 -5.09 -5.36 14.14
CA THR A 13 -5.67 -4.06 14.48
C THR A 13 -5.90 -3.26 13.20
N PRO A 14 -7.12 -2.77 12.94
CA PRO A 14 -7.37 -1.84 11.85
C PRO A 14 -6.47 -0.60 11.97
N VAL A 15 -5.90 -0.17 10.85
CA VAL A 15 -5.18 1.10 10.72
C VAL A 15 -6.08 2.04 9.94
N VAL A 16 -6.43 3.17 10.56
CA VAL A 16 -7.36 4.15 10.01
C VAL A 16 -6.68 5.51 9.97
N PRO A 17 -6.07 5.89 8.84
CA PRO A 17 -5.51 7.23 8.67
C PRO A 17 -6.57 8.31 8.78
N GLU A 18 -6.14 9.52 9.11
CA GLU A 18 -6.99 10.70 9.14
C GLU A 18 -7.75 10.88 7.81
N GLY A 19 -9.04 11.20 7.90
CA GLY A 19 -9.92 11.39 6.74
C GLY A 19 -10.38 10.09 6.07
N THR A 20 -10.03 8.92 6.61
CA THR A 20 -10.49 7.62 6.13
C THR A 20 -11.42 6.93 7.14
N ARG A 21 -12.06 5.83 6.72
CA ARG A 21 -12.91 5.02 7.61
C ARG A 21 -12.86 3.56 7.20
N VAL A 22 -13.19 2.69 8.15
CA VAL A 22 -13.53 1.30 7.86
C VAL A 22 -14.93 1.23 7.27
N THR A 23 -15.11 0.36 6.29
CA THR A 23 -16.41 0.05 5.68
C THR A 23 -16.63 -1.47 5.71
N ALA A 24 -17.81 -1.91 5.31
CA ALA A 24 -18.11 -3.35 5.22
C ALA A 24 -17.20 -4.10 4.23
N THR A 25 -16.62 -3.42 3.24
CA THR A 25 -15.83 -4.04 2.17
C THR A 25 -14.35 -3.68 2.21
N LEU A 26 -13.94 -2.70 3.02
CA LEU A 26 -12.58 -2.17 3.01
C LEU A 26 -12.18 -1.57 4.35
N THR A 27 -11.01 -1.97 4.84
CA THR A 27 -10.21 -1.26 5.85
C THR A 27 -9.04 -0.58 5.14
N PRO A 28 -8.65 0.67 5.48
CA PRO A 28 -7.51 1.34 4.84
C PRO A 28 -6.18 0.57 4.99
N GLY A 29 -5.95 -0.03 6.15
CA GLY A 29 -4.88 -0.99 6.36
C GLY A 29 -5.07 -1.83 7.62
N PHE A 30 -4.23 -2.84 7.79
CA PHE A 30 -4.21 -3.67 8.99
C PHE A 30 -2.78 -3.84 9.50
N LYS A 31 -2.61 -3.76 10.82
CA LYS A 31 -1.39 -4.16 11.51
C LYS A 31 -1.58 -5.54 12.13
N THR A 32 -0.65 -6.45 11.88
CA THR A 32 -0.64 -7.78 12.49
C THR A 32 0.08 -7.77 13.85
N SER A 33 -0.20 -8.75 14.71
CA SER A 33 0.51 -8.94 15.98
C SER A 33 1.99 -9.31 15.81
N GLY A 34 2.40 -9.72 14.60
CA GLY A 34 3.75 -10.16 14.24
C GLY A 34 4.46 -9.23 13.27
N GLU A 35 4.32 -7.91 13.46
CA GLU A 35 5.24 -6.89 12.93
C GLU A 35 5.10 -6.50 11.45
N LEU A 36 4.01 -6.84 10.78
CA LEU A 36 3.69 -6.32 9.44
C LEU A 36 2.46 -5.40 9.42
N VAL A 37 2.54 -4.39 8.56
CA VAL A 37 1.46 -3.46 8.21
C VAL A 37 1.10 -3.64 6.74
N PHE A 38 -0.16 -3.93 6.47
CA PHE A 38 -0.71 -4.07 5.12
C PHE A 38 -1.53 -2.84 4.79
N ALA A 39 -1.11 -2.07 3.79
CA ALA A 39 -1.95 -1.04 3.20
C ALA A 39 -2.82 -1.65 2.10
N SER A 40 -4.13 -1.41 2.18
CA SER A 40 -5.04 -1.73 1.08
C SER A 40 -4.68 -0.93 -0.18
N GLY A 41 -5.25 -1.31 -1.32
CA GLY A 41 -5.02 -0.63 -2.59
C GLY A 41 -5.30 0.86 -2.51
N GLN A 42 -4.29 1.66 -2.82
CA GLN A 42 -4.38 3.11 -2.90
C GLN A 42 -4.47 3.54 -4.36
N LEU A 43 -5.63 4.08 -4.73
CA LEU A 43 -5.87 4.60 -6.08
C LEU A 43 -5.19 5.96 -6.25
N GLY A 44 -4.58 6.16 -7.41
CA GLY A 44 -3.96 7.44 -7.75
C GLY A 44 -4.96 8.57 -8.03
N GLY A 45 -6.20 8.24 -8.40
CA GLY A 45 -7.35 9.13 -8.31
C GLY A 45 -7.19 10.49 -9.02
N ARG A 46 -7.39 11.58 -8.27
CA ARG A 46 -7.87 12.91 -8.72
C ARG A 46 -6.97 13.71 -9.66
N ASP A 47 -5.80 13.19 -10.02
CA ASP A 47 -4.87 13.86 -10.95
C ASP A 47 -5.09 13.37 -12.39
N SER A 48 -4.78 14.21 -13.38
CA SER A 48 -4.89 13.85 -14.80
C SER A 48 -3.65 13.13 -15.33
N THR A 49 -2.51 13.27 -14.65
CA THR A 49 -1.21 12.71 -15.04
C THR A 49 -0.91 11.44 -14.26
N ILE A 50 -0.13 10.53 -14.85
CA ILE A 50 0.31 9.34 -14.14
C ILE A 50 1.24 9.69 -12.98
N GLU A 51 2.04 10.75 -13.10
CA GLU A 51 2.94 11.22 -12.06
C GLU A 51 2.17 11.69 -10.82
N GLY A 52 1.18 12.55 -11.01
CA GLY A 52 0.35 13.04 -9.91
C GLY A 52 -0.48 11.93 -9.28
N GLN A 53 -1.02 11.02 -10.09
CA GLN A 53 -1.74 9.86 -9.58
C GLN A 53 -0.83 8.91 -8.79
N THR A 54 0.39 8.64 -9.27
CA THR A 54 1.38 7.82 -8.55
C THR A 54 1.74 8.46 -7.21
N ARG A 55 1.93 9.79 -7.19
CA ARG A 55 2.20 10.54 -5.96
C ARG A 55 1.05 10.41 -4.96
N ILE A 56 -0.20 10.58 -5.41
CA ILE A 56 -1.38 10.43 -4.55
C ILE A 56 -1.47 9.03 -3.95
N ALA A 57 -1.25 7.98 -4.74
CA ALA A 57 -1.31 6.60 -4.26
C ALA A 57 -0.24 6.32 -3.19
N LEU A 58 0.99 6.79 -3.42
CA LEU A 58 2.11 6.60 -2.49
C LEU A 58 1.99 7.49 -1.23
N GLU A 59 1.51 8.72 -1.33
CA GLU A 59 1.21 9.56 -0.15
C GLU A 59 0.06 8.97 0.69
N SER A 60 -0.95 8.39 0.05
CA SER A 60 -2.02 7.69 0.78
C SER A 60 -1.49 6.44 1.49
N THR A 61 -0.58 5.70 0.84
CA THR A 61 0.13 4.56 1.46
C THR A 61 0.95 5.02 2.67
N LYS A 62 1.69 6.12 2.53
CA LYS A 62 2.49 6.72 3.60
C LYS A 62 1.62 7.05 4.82
N LYS A 63 0.45 7.66 4.63
CA LYS A 63 -0.51 7.94 5.72
C LYS A 63 -0.96 6.67 6.45
N VAL A 64 -1.17 5.56 5.73
CA VAL A 64 -1.45 4.24 6.34
C VAL A 64 -0.29 3.79 7.22
N PHE A 65 0.93 3.83 6.69
CA PHE A 65 2.11 3.41 7.45
C PHE A 65 2.37 4.29 8.67
N GLU A 66 2.25 5.61 8.55
CA GLU A 66 2.40 6.55 9.66
C GLU A 66 1.35 6.30 10.75
N ALA A 67 0.08 6.11 10.38
CA ALA A 67 -0.99 5.77 11.33
C ALA A 67 -0.77 4.42 12.03
N ALA A 68 -0.01 3.51 11.43
CA ALA A 68 0.36 2.23 12.04
C ALA A 68 1.57 2.33 13.00
N GLY A 69 2.33 3.43 12.92
CA GLY A 69 3.59 3.64 13.63
C GLY A 69 4.84 3.16 12.87
N THR A 70 4.79 3.10 11.52
CA THR A 70 5.95 2.80 10.67
C THR A 70 6.10 3.86 9.56
N THR A 71 7.04 3.70 8.64
CA THR A 71 7.31 4.67 7.57
C THR A 71 7.49 3.97 6.23
N MET A 72 7.49 4.75 5.14
CA MET A 72 7.79 4.25 3.80
C MET A 72 9.15 3.55 3.71
N ALA A 73 10.14 3.96 4.51
CA ALA A 73 11.46 3.34 4.53
C ALA A 73 11.43 1.86 4.95
N ASN A 74 10.40 1.44 5.69
CA ASN A 74 10.20 0.06 6.12
C ASN A 74 9.28 -0.73 5.19
N ALA A 75 8.90 -0.18 4.02
CA ALA A 75 8.17 -0.93 3.02
C ALA A 75 9.02 -2.11 2.53
N VAL A 76 8.43 -3.31 2.50
CA VAL A 76 9.12 -4.54 2.11
C VAL A 76 8.59 -5.11 0.79
N LYS A 77 7.32 -4.84 0.46
CA LYS A 77 6.69 -5.25 -0.81
C LYS A 77 5.72 -4.19 -1.30
N CYS A 78 5.75 -3.90 -2.59
CA CYS A 78 4.67 -3.20 -3.27
C CYS A 78 4.24 -3.95 -4.54
N THR A 79 2.97 -3.81 -4.89
CA THR A 79 2.41 -4.24 -6.18
C THR A 79 1.75 -3.03 -6.83
N VAL A 80 2.11 -2.77 -8.09
CA VAL A 80 1.62 -1.65 -8.89
C VAL A 80 0.77 -2.20 -10.02
N TYR A 81 -0.46 -1.72 -10.13
CA TYR A 81 -1.39 -2.04 -11.20
C TYR A 81 -1.54 -0.80 -12.08
N LEU A 82 -1.12 -0.89 -13.34
CA LEU A 82 -1.27 0.16 -14.35
C LEU A 82 -2.38 -0.22 -15.35
N THR A 83 -3.02 0.77 -15.97
CA THR A 83 -3.98 0.54 -17.06
C THR A 83 -3.36 0.64 -18.45
N ASP A 84 -2.20 1.30 -18.59
CA ASP A 84 -1.45 1.40 -19.83
C ASP A 84 0.06 1.20 -19.54
N VAL A 85 0.74 0.41 -20.37
CA VAL A 85 2.19 0.20 -20.26
C VAL A 85 2.99 1.47 -20.53
N LYS A 86 2.46 2.40 -21.32
CA LYS A 86 3.11 3.68 -21.65
C LYS A 86 3.35 4.55 -20.42
N ASP A 87 2.53 4.38 -19.40
CA ASP A 87 2.58 5.11 -18.13
C ASP A 87 3.74 4.61 -17.22
N PHE A 88 4.38 3.47 -17.53
CA PHE A 88 5.39 2.84 -16.67
C PHE A 88 6.61 3.71 -16.40
N GLY A 89 7.14 4.40 -17.43
CA GLY A 89 8.33 5.26 -17.28
C GLY A 89 8.07 6.44 -16.35
N ALA A 90 6.99 7.17 -16.59
CA ALA A 90 6.58 8.32 -15.80
C ALA A 90 6.18 7.93 -14.35
N MET A 91 5.50 6.80 -14.17
CA MET A 91 5.24 6.24 -12.84
C MET A 91 6.55 5.96 -12.09
N ASN A 92 7.54 5.35 -12.74
CA ASN A 92 8.84 5.04 -12.11
C ASN A 92 9.58 6.30 -11.65
N THR A 93 9.50 7.41 -12.39
CA THR A 93 10.11 8.69 -12.02
C THR A 93 9.59 9.20 -10.68
N VAL A 94 8.29 9.05 -10.40
CA VAL A 94 7.71 9.44 -9.11
C VAL A 94 8.01 8.38 -8.05
N TYR A 95 7.85 7.10 -8.39
CA TYR A 95 8.07 5.98 -7.47
C TYR A 95 9.47 6.01 -6.84
N SER A 96 10.51 6.29 -7.62
CA SER A 96 11.89 6.34 -7.12
C SER A 96 12.14 7.46 -6.11
N THR A 97 11.32 8.52 -6.09
CA THR A 97 11.43 9.60 -5.10
C THR A 97 11.01 9.19 -3.69
N PHE A 98 10.18 8.14 -3.57
CA PHE A 98 9.79 7.58 -2.27
C PHE A 98 10.81 6.58 -1.72
N TRP A 99 11.65 6.00 -2.59
CA TRP A 99 12.73 5.09 -2.22
C TRP A 99 13.99 5.34 -3.08
N PRO A 100 14.79 6.38 -2.76
CA PRO A 100 16.03 6.66 -3.48
C PRO A 100 17.08 5.54 -3.35
N THR A 101 17.04 4.82 -2.23
CA THR A 101 17.94 3.72 -1.91
C THR A 101 17.12 2.54 -1.39
N SER A 102 17.41 1.33 -1.86
CA SER A 102 16.79 0.07 -1.39
C SER A 102 15.25 0.07 -1.43
N PRO A 103 14.62 0.20 -2.62
CA PRO A 103 13.17 0.12 -2.73
C PRO A 103 12.63 -1.27 -2.30
N PRO A 104 11.35 -1.37 -1.92
CA PRO A 104 10.73 -2.66 -1.59
C PRO A 104 10.77 -3.60 -2.79
N ALA A 105 10.62 -4.90 -2.53
CA ALA A 105 10.32 -5.85 -3.59
C ALA A 105 9.10 -5.36 -4.38
N ARG A 106 9.14 -5.41 -5.72
CA ARG A 106 8.09 -4.82 -6.56
C ARG A 106 7.60 -5.78 -7.62
N THR A 107 6.28 -5.78 -7.80
CA THR A 107 5.61 -6.35 -8.99
C THR A 107 4.88 -5.21 -9.69
N THR A 108 4.97 -5.14 -11.01
CA THR A 108 4.20 -4.19 -11.82
C THR A 108 3.54 -4.93 -12.95
N VAL A 109 2.22 -4.77 -13.09
CA VAL A 109 1.42 -5.41 -14.13
C VAL A 109 0.52 -4.38 -14.79
N VAL A 110 0.14 -4.66 -16.04
CA VAL A 110 -0.92 -3.92 -16.73
C VAL A 110 -2.21 -4.72 -16.59
N VAL A 111 -3.26 -4.08 -16.10
CA VAL A 111 -4.60 -4.65 -15.90
C VAL A 111 -5.59 -4.01 -16.87
N ALA A 112 -6.68 -4.72 -17.16
CA ALA A 112 -7.70 -4.23 -18.09
C ALA A 112 -8.38 -2.94 -17.62
N ALA A 113 -8.61 -2.79 -16.31
CA ALA A 113 -9.19 -1.60 -15.70
C ALA A 113 -8.94 -1.57 -14.19
N LEU A 114 -9.10 -0.40 -13.59
CA LEU A 114 -9.20 -0.20 -12.14
C LEU A 114 -10.65 0.14 -11.76
N VAL A 115 -11.00 -0.01 -10.48
CA VAL A 115 -12.38 0.23 -10.00
C VAL A 115 -12.82 1.69 -10.10
N ALA A 116 -11.87 2.64 -10.14
CA ALA A 116 -12.13 4.04 -10.43
C ALA A 116 -11.83 4.34 -11.91
N PRO A 117 -12.83 4.74 -12.72
CA PRO A 117 -12.67 4.87 -14.18
C PRO A 117 -11.58 5.84 -14.64
N THR A 118 -11.27 6.87 -13.84
CA THR A 118 -10.23 7.86 -14.16
C THR A 118 -8.86 7.48 -13.59
N ALA A 119 -8.77 6.42 -12.80
CA ALA A 119 -7.51 5.98 -12.23
C ALA A 119 -6.69 5.20 -13.26
N LYS A 120 -5.44 5.62 -13.40
CA LYS A 120 -4.41 4.99 -14.22
C LYS A 120 -3.54 4.03 -13.41
N VAL A 121 -3.48 4.22 -12.10
CA VAL A 121 -2.64 3.45 -11.18
C VAL A 121 -3.35 3.13 -9.86
N GLU A 122 -3.13 1.92 -9.36
CA GLU A 122 -3.41 1.49 -7.98
C GLU A 122 -2.18 0.82 -7.39
N ILE A 123 -1.86 1.12 -6.13
CA ILE A 123 -0.67 0.57 -5.47
C ILE A 123 -1.07 -0.03 -4.12
N THR A 124 -0.68 -1.29 -3.90
CA THR A 124 -0.74 -1.95 -2.58
C THR A 124 0.67 -2.09 -2.03
N CYS A 125 0.88 -1.84 -0.74
CA CYS A 125 2.18 -2.03 -0.12
C CYS A 125 2.07 -2.69 1.26
N VAL A 126 3.15 -3.38 1.65
CA VAL A 126 3.36 -3.97 2.97
C VAL A 126 4.63 -3.37 3.56
N ALA A 127 4.58 -3.02 4.84
CA ALA A 127 5.74 -2.54 5.60
C ALA A 127 5.98 -3.39 6.85
N ALA A 128 7.23 -3.46 7.27
CA ALA A 128 7.59 -3.96 8.58
C ALA A 128 7.42 -2.87 9.65
N MET A 129 7.13 -3.28 10.87
CA MET A 129 7.28 -2.44 12.04
C MET A 129 8.77 -2.32 12.38
N PRO A 130 9.24 -1.17 12.89
CA PRO A 130 10.58 -1.08 13.45
C PRO A 130 10.77 -2.12 14.56
N ALA A 131 11.97 -2.70 14.65
CA ALA A 131 12.35 -3.52 15.80
C ALA A 131 12.24 -2.68 17.09
N LYS A 132 11.80 -3.30 18.18
CA LYS A 132 11.76 -2.67 19.51
C LYS A 132 13.15 -2.46 20.08
#